data_AF-M2P5T6-F1
#
_entry.id   AF-M2P5T6-F1
#
_cell.length_a   1.000
_cell.length_b   1.000
_cell.length_c   1.000
_cell.angle_alpha   90.00
_cell.angle_beta   90.00
_cell.angle_gamma   90.00
#
_symmetry.space_group_name_H-M   'P 1'
#
loop_
_entity.id
_entity.type
_entity.pdbx_description
1 polymer ?
#
loop_
_entity_poly.entity_id
_entity_poly.type
_entity_poly.pdbx_seq_one_letter_code
_entity_poly.pdbx_strand_id
1 'polypeptide(L)'
;MVINVPKTRCMAFGILPRHLPELLINGRAVAWASEYTYVGFTLCSTARNMYAPTYIAKADTSRRMANMTLAAESHVGRLPPWEGRLLYMARVDPHLTAGAAVCLDTDEVLLKPLQKVQRTYLRRLLGLSQRSPKAPLYTETGVLPLRHRRALLALNFLVGILTRGPDAPPLVRAALNDAFTLGTKGTPSWLGSLAHVLRQLGVGVALQDLYDVGGVRSTMERLRTAAASQVREMVTQTSRLRLLAHRGTGAMVAFRSYLRLLNADHRRALTRLLAGEHPLGVQTGRTRRIARKDRGCRFCAKRGSVEDEEHVLLCCDGNAELLELRRVWREDALMRTGRVELPGHSRTLATLLWGLSERKVAAAFGRFVFEVFALCDRTAMVR
;
A
#
# COMPACT_ATOMS: atom_id res chain seq x y z
N MET A 1 -27.26 7.61 34.48
CA MET A 1 -27.32 6.85 33.21
C MET A 1 -27.92 5.48 33.50
N VAL A 2 -29.06 5.12 32.91
CA VAL A 2 -29.67 3.79 33.09
C VAL A 2 -29.16 2.87 31.99
N ILE A 3 -28.52 1.74 32.35
CA ILE A 3 -28.02 0.75 31.39
C ILE A 3 -29.19 -0.06 30.81
N ASN A 4 -29.25 -0.18 29.47
CA ASN A 4 -30.28 -0.93 28.77
C ASN A 4 -29.96 -2.43 28.76
N VAL A 5 -30.56 -3.18 29.69
CA VAL A 5 -30.32 -4.62 29.89
C VAL A 5 -30.54 -5.46 28.61
N PRO A 6 -31.63 -5.28 27.83
CA PRO A 6 -31.81 -6.01 26.56
C PRO A 6 -30.68 -5.83 25.54
N LYS A 7 -29.96 -4.70 25.58
CA LYS A 7 -28.80 -4.40 24.71
C LYS A 7 -27.45 -4.70 25.37
N THR A 8 -27.45 -5.25 26.58
CA THR A 8 -26.23 -5.66 27.29
C THR A 8 -26.06 -7.17 27.22
N ARG A 9 -24.83 -7.64 27.04
CA ARG A 9 -24.48 -9.05 27.04
C ARG A 9 -23.26 -9.27 27.92
N CYS A 10 -23.21 -10.43 28.54
CA CYS A 10 -22.04 -10.93 29.26
C CYS A 10 -21.28 -11.89 28.35
N MET A 11 -19.96 -11.76 28.34
CA MET A 11 -19.05 -12.64 27.61
C MET A 11 -17.94 -13.09 28.55
N ALA A 12 -17.66 -14.39 28.58
CA ALA A 12 -16.57 -14.96 29.35
C ALA A 12 -15.47 -15.43 28.40
N PHE A 13 -14.22 -15.08 28.72
CA PHE A 13 -13.03 -15.43 27.93
C PHE A 13 -12.15 -16.42 28.70
N GLY A 14 -11.56 -17.37 27.98
CA GLY A 14 -10.70 -18.40 28.57
C GLY A 14 -11.46 -19.65 29.00
N ILE A 15 -10.98 -20.33 30.04
CA ILE A 15 -11.59 -21.55 30.57
C ILE A 15 -12.89 -21.17 31.29
N LEU A 16 -14.00 -21.71 30.82
CA LEU A 16 -15.32 -21.43 31.40
C LEU A 16 -15.54 -22.26 32.68
N PRO A 17 -16.14 -21.67 33.72
CA PRO A 17 -16.59 -22.42 34.88
C PRO A 17 -17.73 -23.38 34.48
N ARG A 18 -17.95 -24.44 35.28
CA ARG A 18 -19.06 -25.39 35.05
C ARG A 18 -20.43 -24.71 35.06
N HIS A 19 -20.58 -23.66 35.86
CA HIS A 19 -21.76 -22.81 35.93
C HIS A 19 -21.34 -21.35 35.76
N LEU A 20 -21.96 -20.65 34.82
CA LEU A 20 -21.74 -19.22 34.64
C LEU A 20 -22.49 -18.45 35.74
N PRO A 21 -21.88 -17.40 36.34
CA PRO A 21 -22.55 -16.62 37.36
C PRO A 21 -23.72 -15.83 36.77
N GLU A 22 -24.75 -15.61 37.58
CA GLU A 22 -25.82 -14.69 37.23
C GLU A 22 -25.37 -13.25 37.50
N LEU A 23 -25.37 -12.42 36.46
CA LEU A 23 -25.00 -11.01 36.57
C LEU A 23 -26.25 -10.16 36.41
N LEU A 24 -26.51 -9.30 37.41
CA LEU A 24 -27.71 -8.47 37.48
C LEU A 24 -27.36 -7.01 37.15
N ILE A 25 -28.12 -6.40 36.26
CA ILE A 25 -28.11 -4.96 36.01
C ILE A 25 -29.53 -4.44 36.23
N ASN A 26 -29.70 -3.48 37.14
CA ASN A 26 -31.02 -2.95 37.54
C ASN A 26 -32.00 -4.07 37.94
N GLY A 27 -31.53 -5.07 38.70
CA GLY A 27 -32.33 -6.21 39.15
C GLY A 27 -32.72 -7.23 38.07
N ARG A 28 -32.23 -7.09 36.83
CA ARG A 28 -32.51 -8.01 35.72
C ARG A 28 -31.25 -8.77 35.31
N ALA A 29 -31.40 -10.07 35.09
CA ALA A 29 -30.34 -10.93 34.59
C ALA A 29 -29.87 -10.51 33.19
N VAL A 30 -28.55 -10.45 33.01
CA VAL A 30 -27.90 -10.17 31.73
C VAL A 30 -27.60 -11.48 31.01
N ALA A 31 -27.99 -11.58 29.74
CA ALA A 31 -27.78 -12.79 28.95
C ALA A 31 -26.29 -12.99 28.60
N TRP A 32 -25.84 -14.23 28.71
CA TRP A 32 -24.53 -14.68 28.22
C TRP A 32 -24.56 -14.89 26.71
N ALA A 33 -23.48 -14.51 26.03
CA ALA A 33 -23.31 -14.74 24.59
C ALA A 33 -21.86 -15.12 24.29
N SER A 34 -21.67 -16.04 23.34
CA SER A 34 -20.35 -16.35 22.78
C SER A 34 -19.95 -15.38 21.67
N GLU A 35 -20.92 -14.75 21.01
CA GLU A 35 -20.72 -13.75 19.97
C GLU A 35 -21.69 -12.58 20.13
N TYR A 36 -21.19 -11.34 20.01
CA TYR A 36 -22.04 -10.15 20.09
C TYR A 36 -21.51 -9.01 19.22
N THR A 37 -22.41 -8.31 18.52
CA THR A 37 -22.07 -7.14 17.72
C THR A 37 -22.38 -5.85 18.46
N TYR A 38 -21.34 -5.09 18.76
CA TYR A 38 -21.44 -3.79 19.43
C TYR A 38 -20.83 -2.69 18.55
N VAL A 39 -21.64 -1.69 18.19
CA VAL A 39 -21.21 -0.54 17.35
C VAL A 39 -20.51 -1.00 16.05
N GLY A 40 -21.02 -2.08 15.44
CA GLY A 40 -20.47 -2.65 14.21
C GLY A 40 -19.17 -3.46 14.36
N PHE A 41 -18.80 -3.81 15.59
CA PHE A 41 -17.74 -4.76 15.94
C PHE A 41 -18.31 -6.03 16.51
N THR A 42 -17.98 -7.15 15.88
CA THR A 42 -18.36 -8.47 16.35
C THR A 42 -17.23 -9.03 17.21
N LEU A 43 -17.54 -9.27 18.47
CA LEU A 43 -16.68 -9.93 19.45
C LEU A 43 -17.08 -11.40 19.54
N CYS A 44 -16.10 -12.30 19.63
CA CYS A 44 -16.34 -13.73 19.79
C CYS A 44 -15.43 -14.29 20.90
N SER A 45 -16.01 -14.81 21.98
CA SER A 45 -15.24 -15.29 23.13
C SER A 45 -14.66 -16.69 22.95
N THR A 46 -15.19 -17.46 22.00
CA THR A 46 -14.70 -18.81 21.66
C THR A 46 -13.60 -18.79 20.61
N ALA A 47 -13.36 -17.65 19.95
CA ALA A 47 -12.26 -17.48 19.01
C ALA A 47 -10.94 -17.16 19.73
N ARG A 48 -9.82 -17.71 19.24
CA ARG A 48 -8.47 -17.38 19.75
C ARG A 48 -8.21 -15.87 19.76
N ASN A 49 -8.67 -15.17 18.73
CA ASN A 49 -8.67 -13.71 18.67
C ASN A 49 -10.12 -13.24 18.70
N MET A 50 -10.48 -12.49 19.74
CA MET A 50 -11.87 -12.05 19.95
C MET A 50 -12.43 -11.21 18.80
N TYR A 51 -11.57 -10.59 17.99
CA TYR A 51 -11.95 -9.74 16.88
C TYR A 51 -11.98 -10.47 15.52
N ALA A 52 -11.69 -11.78 15.48
CA ALA A 52 -11.61 -12.54 14.23
C ALA A 52 -12.86 -12.37 13.33
N PRO A 53 -14.10 -12.44 13.84
CA PRO A 53 -15.29 -12.21 13.01
C PRO A 53 -15.31 -10.82 12.37
N THR A 54 -14.84 -9.80 13.10
CA THR A 54 -14.74 -8.43 12.58
C THR A 54 -13.76 -8.36 11.40
N TYR A 55 -12.57 -8.98 11.50
CA TYR A 55 -11.61 -8.99 10.38
C TYR A 55 -12.21 -9.63 9.12
N ILE A 56 -12.90 -10.76 9.28
CA ILE A 56 -13.54 -11.49 8.19
C ILE A 56 -14.63 -10.62 7.54
N ALA A 57 -15.57 -10.11 8.34
CA ALA A 57 -16.67 -9.29 7.85
C ALA A 57 -16.19 -8.01 7.14
N LYS A 58 -15.14 -7.36 7.67
CA LYS A 58 -14.56 -6.15 7.06
C LYS A 58 -13.74 -6.47 5.81
N ALA A 59 -13.06 -7.62 5.74
CA ALA A 59 -12.40 -8.06 4.52
C ALA A 59 -13.39 -8.34 3.39
N ASP A 60 -14.53 -8.96 3.68
CA ASP A 60 -15.55 -9.21 2.66
C ASP A 60 -16.28 -7.94 2.25
N THR A 61 -16.62 -7.07 3.20
CA THR A 61 -17.25 -5.77 2.90
C THR A 61 -16.33 -4.88 2.08
N SER A 62 -15.06 -4.76 2.47
CA SER A 62 -14.06 -4.00 1.70
C SER A 62 -13.83 -4.57 0.29
N ARG A 63 -13.86 -5.91 0.14
CA ARG A 63 -13.79 -6.57 -1.18
C ARG A 63 -14.99 -6.21 -2.05
N ARG A 64 -16.21 -6.25 -1.49
CA ARG A 64 -17.43 -5.83 -2.20
C ARG A 64 -17.35 -4.37 -2.63
N MET A 65 -16.96 -3.47 -1.74
CA MET A 65 -16.77 -2.05 -2.07
C MET A 65 -15.71 -1.84 -3.14
N ALA A 66 -14.56 -2.53 -3.04
CA ALA A 66 -13.51 -2.48 -4.05
C ALA A 66 -14.02 -2.92 -5.44
N ASN A 67 -14.77 -4.02 -5.50
CA ASN A 67 -15.33 -4.52 -6.74
C ASN A 67 -16.37 -3.56 -7.33
N MET A 68 -17.29 -3.03 -6.53
CA MET A 68 -18.29 -2.07 -7.00
C MET A 68 -17.66 -0.77 -7.48
N THR A 69 -16.68 -0.24 -6.75
CA THR A 69 -15.95 0.97 -7.16
C THR A 69 -15.25 0.77 -8.50
N LEU A 70 -14.59 -0.37 -8.72
CA LEU A 70 -13.91 -0.65 -9.97
C LEU A 70 -14.87 -1.10 -11.08
N ALA A 71 -16.07 -1.59 -10.75
CA ALA A 71 -17.11 -1.91 -11.74
C ALA A 71 -17.64 -0.66 -12.44
N ALA A 72 -17.54 0.51 -11.82
CA ALA A 72 -17.87 1.80 -12.45
C ALA A 72 -17.10 2.00 -13.77
N GLU A 73 -15.94 1.37 -13.96
CA GLU A 73 -15.17 1.42 -15.21
C GLU A 73 -15.95 0.95 -16.43
N SER A 74 -16.94 0.06 -16.25
CA SER A 74 -17.83 -0.38 -17.33
C SER A 74 -18.73 0.73 -17.87
N HIS A 75 -18.98 1.78 -17.09
CA HIS A 75 -19.84 2.90 -17.46
C HIS A 75 -19.06 4.16 -17.84
N VAL A 76 -17.90 4.40 -17.21
CA VAL A 76 -17.13 5.65 -17.39
C VAL A 76 -15.81 5.44 -18.13
N GLY A 77 -15.54 4.22 -18.61
CA GLY A 77 -14.23 3.83 -19.13
C GLY A 77 -13.20 3.64 -18.00
N ARG A 78 -11.92 3.55 -18.36
CA ARG A 78 -10.85 3.26 -17.37
C ARG A 78 -10.75 4.36 -16.31
N LEU A 79 -10.86 3.98 -15.05
CA LEU A 79 -10.85 4.90 -13.93
C LEU A 79 -9.47 5.57 -13.81
N PRO A 80 -9.36 6.91 -13.85
CA PRO A 80 -8.06 7.53 -13.72
C PRO A 80 -7.50 7.34 -12.29
N PRO A 81 -6.17 7.17 -12.13
CA PRO A 81 -5.57 6.79 -10.85
C PRO A 81 -5.84 7.76 -9.68
N TRP A 82 -6.01 9.06 -9.96
CA TRP A 82 -6.26 10.05 -8.92
C TRP A 82 -7.66 9.86 -8.32
N GLU A 83 -8.68 9.82 -9.17
CA GLU A 83 -10.08 9.59 -8.80
C GLU A 83 -10.24 8.22 -8.15
N GLY A 84 -9.60 7.19 -8.69
CA GLY A 84 -9.64 5.86 -8.06
C GLY A 84 -8.91 5.80 -6.72
N ARG A 85 -7.90 6.65 -6.47
CA ARG A 85 -7.33 6.81 -5.13
C ARG A 85 -8.29 7.52 -4.18
N LEU A 86 -9.02 8.54 -4.64
CA LEU A 86 -10.04 9.21 -3.83
C LEU A 86 -11.16 8.23 -3.45
N LEU A 87 -11.65 7.45 -4.42
CA LEU A 87 -12.68 6.42 -4.19
C LEU A 87 -12.17 5.31 -3.27
N TYR A 88 -10.89 4.92 -3.36
CA TYR A 88 -10.29 4.01 -2.39
C TYR A 88 -10.40 4.56 -0.97
N MET A 89 -9.97 5.81 -0.76
CA MET A 89 -9.98 6.45 0.56
C MET A 89 -11.40 6.64 1.10
N ALA A 90 -12.37 6.91 0.23
CA ALA A 90 -13.75 7.17 0.63
C ALA A 90 -14.59 5.90 0.83
N ARG A 91 -14.33 4.83 0.07
CA ARG A 91 -15.24 3.66 -0.01
C ARG A 91 -14.62 2.36 0.46
N VAL A 92 -13.31 2.17 0.30
CA VAL A 92 -12.64 0.89 0.61
C VAL A 92 -11.88 0.99 1.93
N ASP A 93 -11.08 2.04 2.07
CA ASP A 93 -10.23 2.27 3.24
C ASP A 93 -11.00 2.34 4.57
N PRO A 94 -12.22 2.93 4.67
CA PRO A 94 -12.97 2.95 5.92
C PRO A 94 -13.30 1.54 6.44
N HIS A 95 -13.52 0.58 5.53
CA HIS A 95 -13.74 -0.81 5.92
C HIS A 95 -12.43 -1.50 6.31
N LEU A 96 -11.33 -1.23 5.59
CA LEU A 96 -10.01 -1.80 5.88
C LEU A 96 -9.42 -1.29 7.20
N THR A 97 -9.78 -0.07 7.59
CA THR A 97 -9.30 0.60 8.80
C THR A 97 -10.31 0.58 9.94
N ALA A 98 -11.49 -0.02 9.72
CA ALA A 98 -12.52 -0.15 10.75
C ALA A 98 -11.94 -0.79 12.01
N GLY A 99 -12.01 -0.04 13.11
CA GLY A 99 -11.59 -0.48 14.44
C GLY A 99 -10.10 -0.59 14.65
N ALA A 100 -9.28 -0.08 13.73
CA ALA A 100 -7.82 -0.11 13.87
C ALA A 100 -7.33 0.52 15.18
N ALA A 101 -8.10 1.44 15.76
CA ALA A 101 -7.79 2.05 17.05
C ALA A 101 -7.97 1.11 18.25
N VAL A 102 -8.85 0.11 18.15
CA VAL A 102 -9.20 -0.79 19.27
C VAL A 102 -8.66 -2.18 19.01
N CYS A 103 -8.91 -2.69 17.81
CA CYS A 103 -8.48 -3.98 17.33
C CYS A 103 -7.10 -3.87 16.69
N LEU A 104 -6.08 -4.01 17.53
CA LEU A 104 -4.68 -3.95 17.11
C LEU A 104 -4.28 -5.20 16.33
N ASP A 105 -3.44 -5.01 15.31
CA ASP A 105 -3.04 -6.06 14.36
C ASP A 105 -1.97 -7.01 14.94
N THR A 106 -2.29 -7.71 16.03
CA THR A 106 -1.42 -8.70 16.70
C THR A 106 -1.44 -10.07 16.01
N ASP A 107 -2.49 -10.36 15.23
CA ASP A 107 -2.65 -11.59 14.46
C ASP A 107 -2.47 -11.31 12.95
N GLU A 108 -1.34 -11.73 12.40
CA GLU A 108 -1.03 -11.50 10.99
C GLU A 108 -1.95 -12.32 10.05
N VAL A 109 -2.44 -13.48 10.49
CA VAL A 109 -3.32 -14.33 9.68
C VAL A 109 -4.62 -13.60 9.38
N LEU A 110 -5.18 -12.92 10.39
CA LEU A 110 -6.40 -12.12 10.26
C LEU A 110 -6.20 -10.83 9.45
N LEU A 111 -5.02 -10.23 9.50
CA LEU A 111 -4.70 -9.01 8.74
C LEU A 111 -4.49 -9.30 7.24
N LYS A 112 -3.97 -10.47 6.87
CA LYS A 112 -3.63 -10.84 5.48
C LYS A 112 -4.79 -10.65 4.48
N PRO A 113 -6.04 -11.08 4.76
CA PRO A 113 -7.19 -10.81 3.89
C PRO A 113 -7.43 -9.33 3.61
N LEU A 114 -7.36 -8.46 4.62
CA LEU A 114 -7.53 -7.01 4.45
C LEU A 114 -6.44 -6.42 3.55
N GLN A 115 -5.18 -6.79 3.79
CA GLN A 115 -4.07 -6.34 2.94
C GLN A 115 -4.20 -6.86 1.50
N LYS A 116 -4.75 -8.07 1.30
CA LYS A 116 -5.01 -8.62 -0.03
C LYS A 116 -6.00 -7.74 -0.78
N VAL A 117 -7.06 -7.25 -0.13
CA VAL A 117 -8.01 -6.32 -0.75
C VAL A 117 -7.30 -5.02 -1.17
N GLN A 118 -6.53 -4.39 -0.27
CA GLN A 118 -5.76 -3.18 -0.60
C GLN A 118 -4.87 -3.39 -1.84
N ARG A 119 -4.01 -4.42 -1.82
CA ARG A 119 -3.08 -4.68 -2.92
C ARG A 119 -3.80 -5.00 -4.23
N THR A 120 -4.91 -5.72 -4.17
CA THR A 120 -5.70 -6.07 -5.37
C THR A 120 -6.31 -4.83 -5.99
N TYR A 121 -6.90 -3.95 -5.17
CA TYR A 121 -7.44 -2.68 -5.63
C TYR A 121 -6.36 -1.81 -6.30
N LEU A 122 -5.22 -1.61 -5.62
CA LEU A 122 -4.14 -0.76 -6.15
C LEU A 122 -3.52 -1.34 -7.42
N ARG A 123 -3.44 -2.67 -7.57
CA ARG A 123 -2.98 -3.31 -8.82
C ARG A 123 -3.91 -3.02 -9.98
N ARG A 124 -5.22 -3.18 -9.77
CA ARG A 124 -6.23 -2.87 -10.81
C ARG A 124 -6.17 -1.41 -11.20
N LEU A 125 -6.09 -0.51 -10.21
CA LEU A 125 -5.97 0.94 -10.43
C LEU A 125 -4.76 1.33 -11.29
N LEU A 126 -3.62 0.65 -11.10
CA LEU A 126 -2.38 0.91 -11.86
C LEU A 126 -2.28 0.10 -13.17
N GLY A 127 -3.26 -0.74 -13.48
CA GLY A 127 -3.23 -1.62 -14.66
C GLY A 127 -2.18 -2.73 -14.60
N LEU A 128 -1.77 -3.14 -13.39
CA LEU A 128 -0.74 -4.14 -13.13
C LEU A 128 -1.31 -5.54 -12.90
N SER A 129 -0.53 -6.57 -13.21
CA SER A 129 -0.93 -7.97 -13.02
C SER A 129 -0.93 -8.37 -11.54
N GLN A 130 -1.54 -9.52 -11.22
CA GLN A 130 -1.49 -10.09 -9.86
C GLN A 130 -0.07 -10.49 -9.42
N ARG A 131 0.85 -10.73 -10.37
CA ARG A 131 2.24 -11.11 -10.15
C ARG A 131 3.19 -9.90 -10.07
N SER A 132 2.66 -8.68 -10.16
CA SER A 132 3.45 -7.46 -10.04
C SER A 132 4.08 -7.33 -8.64
N PRO A 133 5.31 -6.79 -8.53
CA PRO A 133 5.89 -6.47 -7.24
C PRO A 133 4.98 -5.54 -6.42
N LYS A 134 5.09 -5.59 -5.08
CA LYS A 134 4.22 -4.81 -4.19
C LYS A 134 4.62 -3.35 -4.10
N ALA A 135 5.91 -3.03 -4.23
CA ALA A 135 6.43 -1.68 -4.01
C ALA A 135 5.76 -0.61 -4.91
N PRO A 136 5.58 -0.82 -6.23
CA PRO A 136 4.87 0.12 -7.11
C PRO A 136 3.50 0.56 -6.59
N LEU A 137 2.79 -0.32 -5.88
CA LEU A 137 1.47 -0.03 -5.34
C LEU A 137 1.51 1.14 -4.36
N TYR A 138 2.60 1.28 -3.60
CA TYR A 138 2.77 2.33 -2.59
C TYR A 138 3.58 3.50 -3.14
N THR A 139 4.63 3.23 -3.93
CA THR A 139 5.50 4.27 -4.48
C THR A 139 4.83 5.14 -5.51
N GLU A 140 3.83 4.61 -6.23
CA GLU A 140 3.14 5.35 -7.28
C GLU A 140 1.84 6.00 -6.78
N THR A 141 1.09 5.35 -5.88
CA THR A 141 -0.22 5.86 -5.42
C THR A 141 -0.13 6.72 -4.16
N GLY A 142 0.97 6.64 -3.41
CA GLY A 142 1.09 7.28 -2.10
C GLY A 142 0.12 6.74 -1.05
N VAL A 143 -0.45 5.55 -1.25
CA VAL A 143 -1.21 4.84 -0.22
C VAL A 143 -0.23 4.10 0.68
N LEU A 144 -0.37 4.27 1.99
CA LEU A 144 0.46 3.56 2.97
C LEU A 144 0.12 2.05 3.01
N PRO A 145 1.12 1.17 3.22
CA PRO A 145 0.84 -0.22 3.55
C PRO A 145 -0.14 -0.31 4.71
N LEU A 146 -1.21 -1.11 4.56
CA LEU A 146 -2.37 -1.09 5.47
C LEU A 146 -1.99 -1.22 6.95
N ARG A 147 -1.02 -2.07 7.28
CA ARG A 147 -0.56 -2.29 8.67
C ARG A 147 -0.03 -1.00 9.32
N HIS A 148 0.74 -0.21 8.58
CA HIS A 148 1.26 1.08 9.06
C HIS A 148 0.13 2.10 9.21
N ARG A 149 -0.82 2.13 8.26
CA ARG A 149 -1.99 3.00 8.34
C ARG A 149 -2.87 2.69 9.55
N ARG A 150 -3.11 1.41 9.84
CA ARG A 150 -3.90 0.97 11.00
C ARG A 150 -3.21 1.31 12.32
N ALA A 151 -1.89 1.09 12.43
CA ALA A 151 -1.11 1.50 13.59
C ALA A 151 -1.11 3.04 13.80
N LEU A 152 -1.01 3.83 12.73
CA LEU A 152 -1.15 5.29 12.80
C LEU A 152 -2.52 5.73 13.34
N LEU A 153 -3.60 5.02 13.00
CA LEU A 153 -4.93 5.31 13.53
C LEU A 153 -5.04 5.02 15.03
N ALA A 154 -4.41 3.94 15.50
CA ALA A 154 -4.31 3.67 16.94
C ALA A 154 -3.54 4.74 17.69
N LEU A 155 -2.40 5.20 17.13
CA LEU A 155 -1.64 6.30 17.72
C LEU A 155 -2.42 7.63 17.70
N ASN A 156 -3.12 7.94 16.61
CA ASN A 156 -3.98 9.13 16.54
C ASN A 156 -5.10 9.09 17.58
N PHE A 157 -5.71 7.92 17.79
CA PHE A 157 -6.71 7.73 18.83
C PHE A 157 -6.13 8.02 20.22
N LEU A 158 -4.93 7.50 20.50
CA LEU A 158 -4.21 7.76 21.75
C LEU A 158 -3.89 9.26 21.92
N VAL A 159 -3.37 9.93 20.90
CA VAL A 159 -3.18 11.39 20.89
C VAL A 159 -4.48 12.11 21.24
N GLY A 160 -5.60 11.71 20.63
CA GLY A 160 -6.90 12.32 20.87
C GLY A 160 -7.38 12.17 22.32
N ILE A 161 -7.11 11.05 22.98
CA ILE A 161 -7.42 10.87 24.40
C ILE A 161 -6.49 11.72 25.27
N LEU A 162 -5.18 11.61 25.06
CA LEU A 162 -4.17 12.32 25.86
C LEU A 162 -4.30 13.84 25.75
N THR A 163 -4.60 14.36 24.56
CA THR A 163 -4.79 15.81 24.34
C THR A 163 -5.97 16.36 25.11
N ARG A 164 -7.05 15.58 25.28
CA ARG A 164 -8.23 16.00 26.04
C ARG A 164 -8.01 15.92 27.55
N GLY A 165 -7.12 15.04 28.02
CA GLY A 165 -6.78 14.91 29.43
C GLY A 165 -8.01 14.79 30.35
N PRO A 166 -8.26 15.77 31.25
CA PRO A 166 -9.44 15.79 32.11
C PRO A 166 -10.79 15.76 31.38
N ASP A 167 -10.86 16.30 30.16
CA ASP A 167 -12.09 16.42 29.36
C ASP A 167 -12.38 15.17 28.51
N ALA A 168 -11.50 14.16 28.53
CA ALA A 168 -11.77 12.89 27.88
C ALA A 168 -12.95 12.17 28.55
N PRO A 169 -13.78 11.41 27.78
CA PRO A 169 -14.88 10.64 28.35
C PRO A 169 -14.42 9.78 29.54
N PRO A 170 -15.09 9.83 30.72
CA PRO A 170 -14.58 9.21 31.94
C PRO A 170 -14.21 7.73 31.81
N LEU A 171 -15.03 6.95 31.10
CA LEU A 171 -14.78 5.52 30.87
C LEU A 171 -13.57 5.27 29.95
N VAL A 172 -13.33 6.13 28.96
CA VAL A 172 -12.18 6.01 28.06
C VAL A 172 -10.90 6.33 28.83
N ARG A 173 -10.93 7.37 29.67
CA ARG A 173 -9.80 7.72 30.54
C ARG A 173 -9.51 6.62 31.56
N ALA A 174 -10.53 6.07 32.20
CA ALA A 174 -10.38 4.95 33.13
C ALA A 174 -9.74 3.73 32.43
N ALA A 175 -10.26 3.33 31.26
CA ALA A 175 -9.70 2.23 30.48
C ALA A 175 -8.24 2.48 30.04
N LEU A 176 -7.87 3.73 29.72
CA LEU A 176 -6.50 4.08 29.40
C LEU A 176 -5.57 3.98 30.61
N ASN A 177 -6.01 4.49 31.77
CA ASN A 177 -5.27 4.38 33.03
C ASN A 177 -5.07 2.91 33.45
N ASP A 178 -6.09 2.08 33.25
CA ASP A 178 -5.98 0.63 33.46
C ASP A 178 -4.98 0.01 32.49
N ALA A 179 -5.03 0.37 31.21
CA ALA A 179 -4.08 -0.11 30.21
C ALA A 179 -2.62 0.29 30.53
N PHE A 180 -2.41 1.49 31.08
CA PHE A 180 -1.12 1.97 31.58
C PHE A 180 -0.66 1.15 32.79
N THR A 181 -1.52 0.99 33.80
CA THR A 181 -1.23 0.21 35.00
C THR A 181 -0.89 -1.25 34.68
N LEU A 182 -1.63 -1.87 33.76
CA LEU A 182 -1.35 -3.23 33.31
C LEU A 182 -0.03 -3.28 32.54
N GLY A 183 0.22 -2.29 31.67
CA GLY A 183 1.45 -2.18 30.90
C GLY A 183 2.70 -2.07 31.77
N THR A 184 2.69 -1.25 32.82
CA THR A 184 3.83 -1.10 33.75
C THR A 184 4.09 -2.37 34.56
N LYS A 185 3.06 -3.16 34.83
CA LYS A 185 3.17 -4.46 35.52
C LYS A 185 3.56 -5.62 34.60
N GLY A 186 3.73 -5.38 33.29
CA GLY A 186 4.02 -6.43 32.31
C GLY A 186 2.83 -7.35 32.00
N THR A 187 1.62 -6.97 32.41
CA THR A 187 0.39 -7.72 32.16
C THR A 187 -0.15 -7.42 30.76
N PRO A 188 -0.77 -8.39 30.05
CA PRO A 188 -1.40 -8.13 28.76
C PRO A 188 -2.36 -6.94 28.82
N SER A 189 -2.15 -5.96 27.94
CA SER A 189 -2.98 -4.75 27.86
C SER A 189 -3.07 -4.25 26.41
N TRP A 190 -3.99 -3.31 26.17
CA TRP A 190 -4.07 -2.63 24.88
C TRP A 190 -2.75 -1.91 24.54
N LEU A 191 -2.11 -1.28 25.54
CA LEU A 191 -0.84 -0.58 25.33
C LEU A 191 0.32 -1.53 25.03
N GLY A 192 0.40 -2.65 25.74
CA GLY A 192 1.40 -3.70 25.47
C GLY A 192 1.22 -4.28 24.06
N SER A 193 -0.03 -4.48 23.64
CA SER A 193 -0.36 -4.90 22.28
C SER A 193 0.04 -3.86 21.24
N LEU A 194 -0.13 -2.56 21.52
CA LEU A 194 0.27 -1.48 20.62
C LEU A 194 1.80 -1.43 20.47
N ALA A 195 2.53 -1.51 21.59
CA ALA A 195 3.99 -1.58 21.57
C ALA A 195 4.50 -2.82 20.82
N HIS A 196 3.83 -3.97 20.97
CA HIS A 196 4.13 -5.17 20.21
C HIS A 196 3.94 -4.97 18.69
N VAL A 197 2.80 -4.39 18.27
CA VAL A 197 2.53 -4.09 16.85
C VAL A 197 3.57 -3.12 16.28
N LEU A 198 3.93 -2.07 17.03
CA LEU A 198 4.95 -1.10 16.62
C LEU A 198 6.32 -1.76 16.45
N ARG A 199 6.70 -2.64 17.37
CA ARG A 199 7.96 -3.40 17.27
C ARG A 199 7.99 -4.29 16.03
N GLN A 200 6.88 -4.96 15.71
CA GLN A 200 6.77 -5.76 14.48
C GLN A 200 6.83 -4.92 13.19
N LEU A 201 6.59 -3.61 13.30
CA LEU A 201 6.76 -2.63 12.22
C LEU A 201 8.14 -1.97 12.21
N GLY A 202 9.08 -2.45 13.03
CA GLY A 202 10.44 -1.91 13.12
C GLY A 202 10.54 -0.63 13.97
N VAL A 203 9.51 -0.30 14.74
CA VAL A 203 9.48 0.88 15.63
C VAL A 203 9.55 0.41 17.08
N GLY A 204 10.76 0.37 17.63
CA GLY A 204 10.96 0.16 19.06
C GLY A 204 10.41 1.35 19.85
N VAL A 205 9.51 1.10 20.80
CA VAL A 205 8.93 2.14 21.65
C VAL A 205 8.97 1.70 23.10
N ALA A 206 9.35 2.61 23.99
CA ALA A 206 9.21 2.38 25.40
C ALA A 206 7.79 2.79 25.83
N LEU A 207 7.17 2.06 26.74
CA LEU A 207 5.75 2.31 27.08
C LEU A 207 5.54 3.73 27.63
N GLN A 208 6.53 4.29 28.32
CA GLN A 208 6.48 5.67 28.81
C GLN A 208 6.31 6.72 27.69
N ASP A 209 6.85 6.46 26.50
CA ASP A 209 6.70 7.37 25.36
C ASP A 209 5.25 7.42 24.87
N LEU A 210 4.44 6.42 25.22
CA LEU A 210 3.02 6.35 24.89
C LEU A 210 2.12 7.03 25.92
N TYR A 211 2.69 7.57 27.00
CA TYR A 211 1.96 8.31 28.05
C TYR A 211 1.83 9.80 27.74
N ASP A 212 2.68 10.31 26.86
CA ASP A 212 2.81 11.72 26.51
C ASP A 212 2.47 11.95 25.04
N VAL A 213 1.77 13.05 24.75
CA VAL A 213 1.41 13.44 23.38
C VAL A 213 2.66 13.62 22.50
N GLY A 214 3.74 14.18 23.04
CA GLY A 214 5.02 14.37 22.35
C GLY A 214 5.65 13.05 21.91
N GLY A 215 5.76 12.09 22.82
CA GLY A 215 6.30 10.75 22.59
C GLY A 215 5.45 9.95 21.60
N VAL A 216 4.12 10.06 21.68
CA VAL A 216 3.22 9.44 20.70
C VAL A 216 3.41 10.06 19.31
N ARG A 217 3.48 11.40 19.20
CA ARG A 217 3.74 12.09 17.92
C ARG A 217 5.10 11.73 17.33
N SER A 218 6.15 11.69 18.16
CA SER A 218 7.48 11.22 17.76
C SER A 218 7.44 9.79 17.23
N THR A 219 6.71 8.90 17.91
CA THR A 219 6.49 7.52 17.47
C THR A 219 5.72 7.44 16.14
N MET A 220 4.75 8.33 15.90
CA MET A 220 4.06 8.42 14.61
C MET A 220 5.02 8.82 13.47
N GLU A 221 5.94 9.76 13.69
CA GLU A 221 6.93 10.12 12.67
C GLU A 221 7.90 8.98 12.39
N ARG A 222 8.40 8.31 13.44
CA ARG A 222 9.22 7.09 13.28
C ARG A 222 8.48 6.00 12.52
N LEU A 223 7.17 5.83 12.75
CA LEU A 223 6.34 4.88 12.01
C LEU A 223 6.15 5.25 10.53
N ARG A 224 6.04 6.54 10.19
CA ARG A 224 6.03 6.99 8.79
C ARG A 224 7.37 6.72 8.12
N THR A 225 8.48 6.98 8.81
CA THR A 225 9.82 6.65 8.34
C THR A 225 9.99 5.15 8.15
N ALA A 226 9.54 4.33 9.09
CA ALA A 226 9.56 2.87 8.98
C ALA A 226 8.75 2.38 7.78
N ALA A 227 7.57 2.96 7.51
CA ALA A 227 6.79 2.65 6.31
C ALA A 227 7.55 2.97 5.02
N ALA A 228 8.20 4.14 4.95
CA ALA A 228 9.02 4.53 3.80
C ALA A 228 10.23 3.59 3.62
N SER A 229 10.91 3.23 4.70
CA SER A 229 12.03 2.29 4.70
C SER A 229 11.59 0.89 4.25
N GLN A 230 10.45 0.38 4.73
CA GLN A 230 9.90 -0.90 4.28
C GLN A 230 9.62 -0.89 2.77
N VAL A 231 9.01 0.18 2.26
CA VAL A 231 8.74 0.30 0.81
C VAL A 231 10.05 0.39 0.02
N ARG A 232 11.06 1.10 0.53
CA ARG A 232 12.40 1.14 -0.07
C ARG A 232 13.04 -0.24 -0.13
N GLU A 233 12.95 -1.01 0.95
CA GLU A 233 13.45 -2.38 1.01
C GLU A 233 12.76 -3.26 -0.04
N MET A 234 11.44 -3.15 -0.18
CA MET A 234 10.70 -3.88 -1.24
C MET A 234 11.19 -3.53 -2.66
N VAL A 235 11.68 -2.31 -2.87
CA VAL A 235 12.26 -1.87 -4.15
C VAL A 235 13.64 -2.50 -4.36
N THR A 236 14.52 -2.46 -3.35
CA THR A 236 15.91 -2.90 -3.47
C THR A 236 16.07 -4.42 -3.45
N GLN A 237 15.13 -5.16 -2.84
CA GLN A 237 15.14 -6.63 -2.79
C GLN A 237 14.96 -7.31 -4.15
N THR A 238 14.59 -6.58 -5.22
CA THR A 238 14.36 -7.18 -6.52
C THR A 238 14.97 -6.38 -7.67
N SER A 239 15.71 -7.09 -8.53
CA SER A 239 16.22 -6.53 -9.78
C SER A 239 15.13 -6.24 -10.82
N ARG A 240 13.84 -6.54 -10.54
CA ARG A 240 12.70 -6.15 -11.39
C ARG A 240 12.43 -4.65 -11.34
N LEU A 241 12.71 -4.03 -10.20
CA LEU A 241 12.35 -2.65 -9.92
C LEU A 241 13.54 -1.70 -10.08
N ARG A 242 14.43 -1.99 -11.04
CA ARG A 242 15.68 -1.24 -11.26
C ARG A 242 15.43 0.26 -11.41
N LEU A 243 14.45 0.66 -12.22
CA LEU A 243 14.11 2.08 -12.39
C LEU A 243 13.65 2.71 -11.07
N LEU A 244 12.81 2.04 -10.29
CA LEU A 244 12.40 2.54 -8.97
C LEU A 244 13.56 2.60 -7.99
N ALA A 245 14.50 1.65 -8.05
CA ALA A 245 15.68 1.64 -7.17
C ALA A 245 16.62 2.82 -7.44
N HIS A 246 16.67 3.30 -8.68
CA HIS A 246 17.45 4.48 -9.08
C HIS A 246 16.66 5.79 -8.97
N ARG A 247 15.37 5.73 -8.62
CA ARG A 247 14.59 6.92 -8.30
C ARG A 247 15.16 7.50 -7.00
N GLY A 248 15.64 8.75 -7.08
CA GLY A 248 16.38 9.41 -6.00
C GLY A 248 15.63 9.54 -4.66
N THR A 249 16.20 10.32 -3.74
CA THR A 249 15.81 10.40 -2.31
C THR A 249 14.45 11.04 -2.00
N GLY A 250 13.66 11.37 -3.02
CA GLY A 250 12.32 11.95 -2.83
C GLY A 250 11.38 11.05 -2.04
N ALA A 251 10.22 11.61 -1.65
CA ALA A 251 9.22 10.90 -0.85
C ALA A 251 8.90 9.52 -1.45
N MET A 252 9.17 8.45 -0.68
CA MET A 252 9.03 7.06 -1.17
C MET A 252 7.57 6.70 -1.40
N VAL A 253 6.70 7.04 -0.45
CA VAL A 253 5.24 6.84 -0.53
C VAL A 253 4.59 8.16 -0.93
N ALA A 254 4.42 8.39 -2.23
CA ALA A 254 3.81 9.60 -2.75
C ALA A 254 3.04 9.31 -4.05
N PHE A 255 1.96 10.07 -4.29
CA PHE A 255 1.25 9.98 -5.56
C PHE A 255 2.08 10.63 -6.67
N ARG A 256 2.30 9.93 -7.78
CA ARG A 256 3.17 10.41 -8.87
C ARG A 256 2.39 11.17 -9.93
N SER A 257 2.96 12.29 -10.37
CA SER A 257 2.32 13.23 -11.31
C SER A 257 1.97 12.59 -12.66
N TYR A 258 2.81 11.70 -13.19
CA TYR A 258 2.53 11.02 -14.48
C TYR A 258 1.27 10.13 -14.42
N LEU A 259 0.78 9.78 -13.23
CA LEU A 259 -0.51 9.09 -13.11
C LEU A 259 -1.72 9.99 -13.44
N ARG A 260 -1.50 11.29 -13.67
CA ARG A 260 -2.53 12.25 -14.12
C ARG A 260 -2.57 12.45 -15.63
N LEU A 261 -1.69 11.81 -16.41
CA LEU A 261 -1.75 11.91 -17.88
C LEU A 261 -3.13 11.48 -18.37
N LEU A 262 -3.70 12.12 -19.40
CA LEU A 262 -5.07 11.84 -19.85
C LEU A 262 -5.21 10.47 -20.51
N ASN A 263 -4.23 10.08 -21.34
CA ASN A 263 -4.25 8.80 -22.05
C ASN A 263 -3.95 7.63 -21.09
N ALA A 264 -4.89 6.70 -20.97
CA ALA A 264 -4.80 5.58 -20.03
C ALA A 264 -3.75 4.53 -20.43
N ASP A 265 -3.53 4.32 -21.72
CA ASP A 265 -2.53 3.38 -22.21
C ASP A 265 -1.11 3.91 -21.97
N HIS A 266 -0.89 5.21 -22.14
CA HIS A 266 0.39 5.86 -21.83
C HIS A 266 0.70 5.74 -20.33
N ARG A 267 -0.27 6.06 -19.45
CA ARG A 267 -0.12 5.87 -18.00
C ARG A 267 0.27 4.42 -17.66
N ARG A 268 -0.44 3.46 -18.26
CA ARG A 268 -0.22 2.03 -18.01
C ARG A 268 1.13 1.55 -18.53
N ALA A 269 1.59 2.06 -19.67
CA ALA A 269 2.92 1.77 -20.19
C ALA A 269 4.00 2.22 -19.19
N LEU A 270 3.86 3.42 -18.60
CA LEU A 270 4.78 3.93 -17.58
C LEU A 270 4.71 3.14 -16.27
N THR A 271 3.53 2.77 -15.78
CA THR A 271 3.43 1.91 -14.57
C THR A 271 4.02 0.54 -14.80
N ARG A 272 3.80 -0.07 -15.98
CA ARG A 272 4.39 -1.35 -16.37
C ARG A 272 5.91 -1.28 -16.49
N LEU A 273 6.45 -0.19 -17.05
CA LEU A 273 7.88 0.06 -17.12
C LEU A 273 8.49 0.07 -15.71
N LEU A 274 7.90 0.83 -14.78
CA LEU A 274 8.38 0.95 -13.39
C LEU A 274 8.22 -0.34 -12.56
N ALA A 275 7.15 -1.09 -12.80
CA ALA A 275 6.85 -2.33 -12.09
C ALA A 275 7.61 -3.55 -12.63
N GLY A 276 8.38 -3.41 -13.72
CA GLY A 276 9.02 -4.54 -14.39
C GLY A 276 7.99 -5.52 -14.98
N GLU A 277 6.93 -4.99 -15.61
CA GLU A 277 5.86 -5.73 -16.31
C GLU A 277 5.77 -5.34 -17.81
N HIS A 278 6.92 -5.17 -18.44
CA HIS A 278 7.06 -4.72 -19.83
C HIS A 278 7.62 -5.84 -20.73
N PRO A 279 7.47 -5.73 -22.06
CA PRO A 279 7.79 -6.82 -23.00
C PRO A 279 9.28 -7.02 -23.31
N LEU A 280 10.16 -6.20 -22.73
CA LEU A 280 11.59 -6.26 -22.98
C LEU A 280 12.22 -7.59 -22.51
N GLY A 281 13.30 -8.01 -23.17
CA GLY A 281 14.01 -9.28 -22.97
C GLY A 281 14.51 -9.48 -21.56
N VAL A 282 14.89 -8.40 -20.87
CA VAL A 282 15.25 -8.46 -19.45
C VAL A 282 14.14 -9.02 -18.56
N GLN A 283 12.87 -8.84 -18.93
CA GLN A 283 11.70 -9.35 -18.18
C GLN A 283 11.18 -10.66 -18.75
N THR A 284 11.01 -10.77 -20.07
CA THR A 284 10.49 -12.00 -20.70
C THR A 284 11.46 -13.16 -20.54
N GLY A 285 12.77 -12.91 -20.69
CA GLY A 285 13.84 -13.88 -20.44
C GLY A 285 13.96 -14.26 -18.96
N ARG A 286 13.62 -13.36 -18.01
CA ARG A 286 13.56 -13.68 -16.57
C ARG A 286 12.49 -14.74 -16.30
N THR A 287 11.30 -14.63 -16.89
CA THR A 287 10.24 -15.65 -16.76
C THR A 287 10.67 -17.01 -17.31
N ARG A 288 11.51 -17.00 -18.36
CA ARG A 288 12.11 -18.21 -18.96
C ARG A 288 13.39 -18.70 -18.27
N ARG A 289 13.79 -18.08 -17.14
CA ARG A 289 15.01 -18.40 -16.39
C ARG A 289 16.32 -18.25 -17.19
N ILE A 290 16.33 -17.42 -18.22
CA ILE A 290 17.53 -17.08 -19.01
C ILE A 290 18.40 -16.12 -18.18
N ALA A 291 19.72 -16.36 -18.11
CA ALA A 291 20.64 -15.48 -17.39
C ALA A 291 20.68 -14.09 -18.04
N ARG A 292 20.85 -13.02 -17.24
CA ARG A 292 20.68 -11.62 -17.73
C ARG A 292 21.56 -11.33 -18.96
N LYS A 293 22.82 -11.77 -18.94
CA LYS A 293 23.79 -11.57 -20.01
C LYS A 293 23.37 -12.18 -21.35
N ASP A 294 22.52 -13.22 -21.30
CA ASP A 294 22.05 -13.97 -22.46
C ASP A 294 20.67 -13.48 -22.94
N ARG A 295 20.10 -12.44 -22.31
CA ARG A 295 18.83 -11.82 -22.74
C ARG A 295 19.09 -10.79 -23.84
N GLY A 296 19.55 -11.28 -24.99
CA GLY A 296 19.94 -10.47 -26.14
C GLY A 296 18.83 -9.57 -26.68
N CYS A 297 19.22 -8.42 -27.25
CA CYS A 297 18.32 -7.50 -27.93
C CYS A 297 17.80 -8.06 -29.26
N ARG A 298 16.47 -8.14 -29.40
CA ARG A 298 15.81 -8.62 -30.62
C ARG A 298 15.97 -7.69 -31.82
N PHE A 299 16.25 -6.41 -31.58
CA PHE A 299 16.33 -5.41 -32.64
C PHE A 299 17.73 -5.38 -33.28
N CYS A 300 18.79 -5.23 -32.47
CA CYS A 300 20.13 -5.09 -33.03
C CYS A 300 20.89 -6.41 -33.20
N ALA A 301 20.50 -7.48 -32.49
CA ALA A 301 21.19 -8.77 -32.48
C ALA A 301 22.71 -8.69 -32.24
N LYS A 302 23.22 -7.55 -31.74
CA LYS A 302 24.64 -7.32 -31.48
C LYS A 302 25.08 -8.20 -30.31
N ARG A 303 26.18 -8.92 -30.48
CA ARG A 303 26.75 -9.78 -29.43
C ARG A 303 26.96 -8.99 -28.13
N GLY A 304 26.48 -9.51 -27.01
CA GLY A 304 26.60 -8.88 -25.69
C GLY A 304 25.60 -7.74 -25.41
N SER A 305 24.74 -7.37 -26.36
CA SER A 305 23.71 -6.34 -26.14
C SER A 305 22.49 -6.93 -25.44
N VAL A 306 22.31 -6.60 -24.16
CA VAL A 306 21.15 -7.02 -23.36
C VAL A 306 19.92 -6.15 -23.69
N GLU A 307 18.76 -6.77 -23.89
CA GLU A 307 17.48 -6.06 -24.09
C GLU A 307 16.90 -5.51 -22.79
N ASP A 308 17.52 -4.46 -22.26
CA ASP A 308 17.04 -3.73 -21.09
C ASP A 308 16.44 -2.37 -21.42
N GLU A 309 15.95 -1.67 -20.39
CA GLU A 309 15.21 -0.43 -20.53
C GLU A 309 16.05 0.68 -21.18
N GLU A 310 17.32 0.83 -20.78
CA GLU A 310 18.24 1.83 -21.34
C GLU A 310 18.60 1.49 -22.77
N HIS A 311 18.94 0.23 -23.04
CA HIS A 311 19.30 -0.20 -24.38
C HIS A 311 18.17 0.07 -25.37
N VAL A 312 16.97 -0.46 -25.13
CA VAL A 312 15.87 -0.33 -26.09
C VAL A 312 15.37 1.12 -26.20
N LEU A 313 15.13 1.79 -25.08
CA LEU A 313 14.52 3.12 -25.10
C LEU A 313 15.51 4.21 -25.57
N LEU A 314 16.81 4.10 -25.26
CA LEU A 314 17.74 5.21 -25.45
C LEU A 314 18.88 4.95 -26.44
N CYS A 315 19.31 3.70 -26.65
CA CYS A 315 20.57 3.40 -27.32
C CYS A 315 20.45 2.57 -28.61
N CYS A 316 19.52 1.63 -28.67
CA CYS A 316 19.43 0.63 -29.73
C CYS A 316 19.23 1.29 -31.09
N ASP A 317 20.01 0.86 -32.07
CA ASP A 317 20.05 1.35 -33.46
C ASP A 317 19.66 0.26 -34.47
N GLY A 318 19.26 -0.91 -33.99
CA GLY A 318 18.97 -2.08 -34.84
C GLY A 318 17.62 -2.06 -35.56
N ASN A 319 16.81 -1.02 -35.37
CA ASN A 319 15.48 -0.94 -35.98
C ASN A 319 15.14 0.51 -36.32
N ALA A 320 14.77 0.75 -37.59
CA ALA A 320 14.49 2.09 -38.11
C ALA A 320 13.29 2.74 -37.42
N GLU A 321 12.24 1.97 -37.12
CA GLU A 321 11.07 2.51 -36.41
C GLU A 321 11.40 2.88 -34.97
N LEU A 322 12.18 2.06 -34.26
CA LEU A 322 12.65 2.39 -32.91
C LEU A 322 13.51 3.66 -32.89
N LEU A 323 14.36 3.86 -33.90
CA LEU A 323 15.15 5.07 -34.08
C LEU A 323 14.25 6.30 -34.28
N GLU A 324 13.23 6.18 -35.14
CA GLU A 324 12.30 7.26 -35.41
C GLU A 324 11.45 7.63 -34.19
N LEU A 325 10.89 6.64 -33.50
CA LEU A 325 10.16 6.84 -32.24
C LEU A 325 11.00 7.60 -31.21
N ARG A 326 12.28 7.24 -31.10
CA ARG A 326 13.22 7.90 -30.19
C ARG A 326 13.54 9.32 -30.65
N ARG A 327 13.74 9.54 -31.95
CA ARG A 327 14.02 10.87 -32.53
C ARG A 327 12.87 11.83 -32.25
N VAL A 328 11.64 11.42 -32.59
CA VAL A 328 10.41 12.19 -32.37
C VAL A 328 10.25 12.57 -30.89
N TRP A 329 10.42 11.60 -29.98
CA TRP A 329 10.33 11.88 -28.55
C TRP A 329 11.42 12.84 -28.07
N ARG A 330 12.67 12.66 -28.53
CA ARG A 330 13.80 13.53 -28.15
C ARG A 330 13.54 14.97 -28.57
N GLU A 331 13.17 15.19 -29.82
CA GLU A 331 12.91 16.53 -30.36
C GLU A 331 11.76 17.22 -29.62
N ASP A 332 10.64 16.52 -29.41
CA ASP A 332 9.51 17.05 -28.65
C ASP A 332 9.90 17.37 -27.20
N ALA A 333 10.69 16.51 -26.55
CA ALA A 333 11.17 16.74 -25.19
C ALA A 333 12.09 17.98 -25.09
N LEU A 334 13.02 18.14 -26.02
CA LEU A 334 13.93 19.30 -26.07
C LEU A 334 13.16 20.59 -26.34
N MET A 335 12.26 20.58 -27.33
CA MET A 335 11.39 21.72 -27.65
C MET A 335 10.54 22.16 -26.46
N ARG A 336 9.86 21.23 -25.77
CA ARG A 336 9.01 21.55 -24.62
C ARG A 336 9.77 22.11 -23.42
N THR A 337 11.04 21.75 -23.30
CA THR A 337 11.85 22.12 -22.12
C THR A 337 12.83 23.23 -22.38
N GLY A 338 13.04 23.62 -23.65
CA GLY A 338 14.06 24.59 -24.06
C GLY A 338 15.48 24.10 -23.80
N ARG A 339 15.68 22.79 -23.64
CA ARG A 339 17.00 22.20 -23.38
C ARG A 339 17.72 21.92 -24.69
N VAL A 340 19.05 22.03 -24.67
CA VAL A 340 19.91 21.62 -25.79
C VAL A 340 20.14 20.11 -25.78
N GLU A 341 20.18 19.49 -24.59
CA GLU A 341 20.36 18.05 -24.44
C GLU A 341 19.46 17.46 -23.34
N LEU A 342 19.16 16.16 -23.46
CA LEU A 342 18.46 15.42 -22.42
C LEU A 342 19.37 15.18 -21.20
N PRO A 343 18.83 15.22 -19.96
CA PRO A 343 19.62 14.98 -18.76
C PRO A 343 20.27 13.59 -18.71
N GLY A 344 21.42 13.50 -18.03
CA GLY A 344 22.10 12.23 -17.77
C GLY A 344 22.81 11.64 -18.98
N HIS A 345 23.49 12.47 -19.78
CA HIS A 345 24.19 12.06 -21.00
C HIS A 345 23.29 11.34 -22.01
N SER A 346 21.99 11.66 -21.99
CA SER A 346 20.96 11.17 -22.91
C SER A 346 20.70 9.65 -23.00
N ARG A 347 21.47 8.81 -22.31
CA ARG A 347 21.50 7.34 -22.49
C ARG A 347 21.47 6.56 -21.18
N THR A 348 21.04 7.18 -20.10
CA THR A 348 21.08 6.58 -18.75
C THR A 348 19.69 6.41 -18.15
N LEU A 349 19.59 5.61 -17.08
CA LEU A 349 18.40 5.55 -16.23
C LEU A 349 17.93 6.94 -15.76
N ALA A 350 18.86 7.88 -15.56
CA ALA A 350 18.52 9.25 -15.17
C ALA A 350 17.68 9.95 -16.25
N THR A 351 17.96 9.70 -17.54
CA THR A 351 17.14 10.19 -18.66
C THR A 351 15.73 9.61 -18.62
N LEU A 352 15.58 8.30 -18.35
CA LEU A 352 14.27 7.65 -18.24
C LEU A 352 13.47 8.18 -17.04
N LEU A 353 14.14 8.34 -15.89
CA LEU A 353 13.53 8.89 -14.69
C LEU A 353 13.13 10.35 -14.86
N TRP A 354 13.93 11.14 -15.59
CA TRP A 354 13.57 12.50 -15.96
C TRP A 354 12.33 12.52 -16.85
N GLY A 355 12.24 11.66 -17.86
CA GLY A 355 11.06 11.53 -18.73
C GLY A 355 9.76 11.21 -17.96
N LEU A 356 9.86 10.48 -16.85
CA LEU A 356 8.74 10.21 -15.93
C LEU A 356 8.37 11.40 -15.03
N SER A 357 9.36 12.20 -14.66
CA SER A 357 9.24 13.22 -13.60
C SER A 357 8.91 14.61 -14.13
N GLU A 358 9.44 14.94 -15.31
CA GLU A 358 9.29 16.25 -15.94
C GLU A 358 7.87 16.43 -16.48
N ARG A 359 7.11 17.36 -15.90
CA ARG A 359 5.69 17.54 -16.20
C ARG A 359 5.45 17.88 -17.67
N LYS A 360 6.36 18.67 -18.27
CA LYS A 360 6.24 19.05 -19.68
C LYS A 360 6.44 17.87 -20.63
N VAL A 361 7.17 16.82 -20.21
CA VAL A 361 7.62 15.73 -21.09
C VAL A 361 6.91 14.41 -20.81
N ALA A 362 6.36 14.21 -19.61
CA ALA A 362 5.78 12.94 -19.19
C ALA A 362 4.71 12.38 -20.14
N ALA A 363 3.91 13.24 -20.77
CA ALA A 363 2.90 12.82 -21.74
C ALA A 363 3.53 12.20 -23.01
N ALA A 364 4.52 12.90 -23.58
CA ALA A 364 5.25 12.46 -24.74
C ALA A 364 6.09 11.21 -24.44
N PHE A 365 6.72 11.16 -23.27
CA PHE A 365 7.45 9.98 -22.81
C PHE A 365 6.52 8.77 -22.63
N GLY A 366 5.32 8.98 -22.08
CA GLY A 366 4.30 7.93 -21.96
C GLY A 366 3.87 7.37 -23.31
N ARG A 367 3.69 8.24 -24.33
CA ARG A 367 3.41 7.84 -25.71
C ARG A 367 4.56 7.02 -26.29
N PHE A 368 5.78 7.53 -26.19
CA PHE A 368 6.99 6.87 -26.67
C PHE A 368 7.16 5.46 -26.08
N VAL A 369 7.04 5.32 -24.76
CA VAL A 369 7.14 4.01 -24.09
C VAL A 369 6.02 3.06 -24.54
N PHE A 370 4.80 3.58 -24.73
CA PHE A 370 3.68 2.79 -25.23
C PHE A 370 3.93 2.27 -26.66
N GLU A 371 4.35 3.12 -27.58
CA GLU A 371 4.63 2.75 -28.98
C GLU A 371 5.82 1.77 -29.07
N VAL A 372 6.87 1.96 -28.26
CA VAL A 372 7.99 1.00 -28.17
C VAL A 372 7.54 -0.36 -27.63
N PHE A 373 6.63 -0.39 -26.65
CA PHE A 373 6.09 -1.66 -26.16
C PHE A 373 5.26 -2.36 -27.23
N ALA A 374 4.43 -1.63 -27.97
CA ALA A 374 3.68 -2.19 -29.08
C ALA A 374 4.60 -2.74 -30.18
N LEU A 375 5.70 -2.04 -30.49
CA LEU A 375 6.74 -2.53 -31.41
C LEU A 375 7.41 -3.81 -30.90
N CYS A 376 7.72 -3.88 -29.60
CA CYS A 376 8.28 -5.09 -28.99
C CYS A 376 7.29 -6.26 -29.06
N ASP A 377 5.99 -6.03 -28.82
CA ASP A 377 5.00 -7.09 -28.81
C ASP A 377 4.79 -7.74 -30.20
N ARG A 378 4.96 -6.97 -31.27
CA ARG A 378 4.87 -7.48 -32.66
C ARG A 378 6.19 -7.92 -33.29
N THR A 379 7.32 -7.69 -32.60
CA THR A 379 8.64 -8.11 -33.08
C THR A 379 9.08 -9.38 -32.33
N ALA A 380 9.30 -10.48 -33.05
CA ALA A 380 9.73 -11.73 -32.45
C ALA A 380 11.10 -11.59 -31.74
N MET A 381 11.28 -12.31 -30.64
CA MET A 381 12.61 -12.45 -30.02
C MET A 381 13.50 -13.29 -30.93
N VAL A 382 14.70 -12.80 -31.20
CA VAL A 382 15.76 -13.59 -31.83
C VAL A 382 16.13 -14.73 -30.87
N ARG A 383 16.07 -15.97 -31.36
CA ARG A 383 16.33 -17.17 -30.55
C ARG A 383 17.80 -17.33 -30.25
#